data_AF-A0A973GWY4-F1
#
_entry.id   AF-A0A973GWY4-F1
#
_cell.length_a   1.000
_cell.length_b   1.000
_cell.length_c   1.000
_cell.angle_alpha   90.00
_cell.angle_beta   90.00
_cell.angle_gamma   90.00
#
_symmetry.space_group_name_H-M   'P 1'
#
loop_
_entity.id
_entity.type
_entity.pdbx_description
1 polymer ?
#
loop_
_entity_poly.entity_id
_entity_poly.type
_entity_poly.pdbx_seq_one_letter_code
_entity_poly.pdbx_strand_id
1 'polypeptide(L)' 'MILNTGSRTDIPAYYSEWFYNRIKEGFVYTRNPYNPKLIHSYKLDPSVVDILVFCTKNPEPMMKRLDEIQHFKQFWGI' A
#
# COMPACT_ATOMS: atom_id res chain seq x y z
N MET A 1 -2.15 2.45 12.62
CA MET A 1 -1.75 3.36 11.51
C MET A 1 -2.66 3.17 10.30
N ILE A 2 -3.12 4.25 9.66
CA ILE A 2 -3.82 4.21 8.35
C ILE A 2 -2.77 4.33 7.24
N LEU A 3 -2.69 3.35 6.33
CA LEU A 3 -1.78 3.40 5.19
C LEU A 3 -2.54 3.80 3.92
N ASN A 4 -2.38 5.04 3.49
CA ASN A 4 -2.92 5.53 2.22
C ASN A 4 -1.95 5.20 1.07
N THR A 5 -2.36 4.31 0.18
CA THR A 5 -1.58 3.87 -0.97
C THR A 5 -1.85 4.69 -2.22
N GLY A 6 -2.95 5.48 -2.27
CA GLY A 6 -3.40 6.22 -3.45
C GLY A 6 -2.87 7.65 -3.61
N SER A 7 -2.24 8.24 -2.58
CA SER A 7 -1.84 9.66 -2.63
C SER A 7 -0.64 9.98 -3.53
N ARG A 8 0.20 8.99 -3.85
CA ARG A 8 1.41 9.21 -4.69
C ARG A 8 1.30 8.56 -6.06
N THR A 9 0.71 7.38 -6.12
CA THR A 9 0.54 6.60 -7.35
C THR A 9 -0.74 5.78 -7.23
N ASP A 10 -1.33 5.42 -8.37
CA ASP A 10 -2.43 4.46 -8.40
C ASP A 10 -1.84 3.04 -8.30
N ILE A 11 -1.68 2.57 -7.06
CA ILE A 11 -1.11 1.25 -6.75
C ILE A 11 -1.95 0.11 -7.35
N PRO A 12 -3.28 0.06 -7.15
CA PRO A 12 -4.09 -1.01 -7.71
C PRO A 12 -3.98 -1.15 -9.23
N ALA A 13 -3.94 -0.02 -9.96
CA ALA A 13 -3.93 -0.05 -11.42
C ALA A 13 -2.55 -0.38 -12.01
N TYR A 14 -1.45 0.08 -11.40
CA TYR A 14 -0.13 0.03 -12.05
C TYR A 14 1.00 -0.61 -11.23
N TYR A 15 0.85 -0.73 -9.91
CA TYR A 15 1.94 -1.15 -9.01
C TYR A 15 1.52 -2.24 -8.01
N SER A 16 0.49 -3.02 -8.33
CA SER A 16 -0.02 -4.08 -7.46
C SER A 16 1.05 -5.12 -7.12
N GLU A 17 1.81 -5.58 -8.13
CA GLU A 17 2.91 -6.55 -7.93
C GLU A 17 3.98 -6.02 -6.97
N TRP A 18 4.42 -4.78 -7.16
CA TRP A 18 5.38 -4.13 -6.26
C TRP A 18 4.84 -4.07 -4.83
N PHE A 19 3.56 -3.70 -4.67
CA PHE A 19 2.94 -3.59 -3.36
C PHE A 19 2.86 -4.94 -2.63
N TYR A 20 2.46 -6.01 -3.34
CA TYR A 20 2.46 -7.36 -2.77
C TYR A 20 3.85 -7.80 -2.30
N ASN A 21 4.89 -7.49 -3.08
CA ASN A 21 6.27 -7.77 -2.67
C ASN A 21 6.66 -7.02 -1.40
N ARG A 22 6.20 -5.77 -1.21
CA ARG A 22 6.43 -5.01 0.04
C ARG A 22 5.66 -5.59 1.23
N ILE A 23 4.40 -6.01 1.02
CA ILE A 23 3.63 -6.69 2.06
C ILE A 23 4.34 -7.97 2.51
N LYS A 24 4.85 -8.77 1.57
CA LYS A 24 5.61 -9.99 1.85
C LYS A 24 6.92 -9.72 2.60
N GLU A 25 7.62 -8.63 2.26
CA GLU A 25 8.83 -8.20 2.98
C GLU A 25 8.53 -7.59 4.36
N GLY A 26 7.29 -7.15 4.61
CA GLY A 26 6.84 -6.63 5.89
C GLY A 26 7.26 -5.18 6.17
N PHE A 27 7.80 -4.47 5.18
CA PHE A 27 8.15 -3.05 5.31
C PHE A 27 8.17 -2.32 3.98
N VAL A 28 8.16 -0.98 4.04
CA VAL A 28 8.39 -0.12 2.88
C VAL A 28 9.15 1.14 3.28
N TYR A 29 10.04 1.58 2.40
CA TYR A 29 10.70 2.87 2.54
C TYR A 29 10.00 3.93 1.69
N THR A 30 9.81 5.11 2.26
CA THR A 30 9.35 6.27 1.50
C THR A 30 10.32 7.43 1.71
N ARG A 31 10.54 8.19 0.65
CA ARG A 31 11.33 9.41 0.72
C ARG A 31 10.42 10.59 1.04
N ASN A 32 10.83 11.44 1.97
CA ASN A 32 10.11 12.67 2.26
C ASN A 32 10.18 13.61 1.03
N PRO A 33 9.04 14.13 0.53
CA PRO A 33 9.03 14.96 -0.67
C PRO A 33 9.70 16.33 -0.49
N TYR A 34 9.76 16.84 0.74
CA TYR A 34 10.38 18.13 1.06
C TYR A 34 11.85 18.00 1.48
N ASN A 35 12.24 16.84 2.01
CA ASN A 35 13.63 16.54 2.37
C ASN A 35 14.06 15.17 1.82
N PRO A 36 14.66 15.12 0.62
CA PRO A 36 15.06 13.86 -0.03
C PRO A 36 16.06 13.00 0.76
N LYS A 37 16.82 13.60 1.69
CA LYS A 37 17.76 12.88 2.55
C LYS A 37 17.05 12.13 3.68
N LEU A 38 15.82 12.52 4.01
CA LEU A 38 15.01 11.87 5.03
C LEU A 38 14.20 10.72 4.40
N ILE A 39 14.51 9.50 4.83
CA ILE A 39 13.85 8.28 4.41
C ILE A 39 13.10 7.71 5.61
N HIS A 40 11.79 7.54 5.47
CA HIS A 40 10.95 6.89 6.48
C HIS A 40 10.82 5.40 6.16
N SER A 41 10.95 4.56 7.18
CA SER A 41 10.59 3.14 7.12
C SER A 41 9.24 2.94 7.77
N TYR A 42 8.35 2.22 7.10
CA TYR A 42 7.06 1.81 7.66
C TYR A 42 6.98 0.30 7.72
N LYS A 43 6.57 -0.22 8.87
CA LYS A 43 6.27 -1.65 9.05
C LYS A 43 4.90 -1.95 8.45
N LEU A 44 4.83 -3.01 7.64
CA LEU A 44 3.62 -3.50 6.99
C LEU A 44 3.16 -4.78 7.67
N ASP A 45 2.57 -4.63 8.86
CA ASP A 45 2.11 -5.73 9.69
C ASP A 45 0.69 -5.41 10.20
N PRO A 46 -0.27 -6.35 10.12
CA PRO A 46 -1.63 -6.14 10.62
C PRO A 46 -1.70 -5.73 12.09
N SER A 47 -0.67 -6.00 12.90
CA SER A 47 -0.60 -5.59 14.31
C SER A 47 -0.37 -4.09 14.50
N VAL A 48 0.07 -3.36 13.46
CA VAL A 48 0.37 -1.92 13.51
C VAL A 48 -0.37 -1.11 12.45
N VAL A 49 -0.77 -1.75 11.35
CA VAL A 49 -1.56 -1.16 10.26
C VAL A 49 -3.04 -1.49 10.50
N ASP A 50 -3.84 -0.47 10.79
CA ASP A 50 -5.26 -0.65 11.08
C ASP A 50 -6.06 -0.90 9.80
N ILE A 51 -5.69 -0.22 8.71
CA ILE A 51 -6.39 -0.27 7.42
C ILE A 51 -5.51 0.19 6.25
N LEU A 52 -5.67 -0.47 5.11
CA LEU A 52 -5.14 -0.08 3.81
C LEU A 52 -6.20 0.71 3.04
N VAL A 53 -5.84 1.89 2.55
CA VAL A 53 -6.74 2.76 1.78
C VAL A 53 -6.26 2.83 0.34
N PHE A 54 -7.06 2.24 -0.56
CA PHE A 54 -6.84 2.29 -2.01
C PHE A 54 -7.74 3.36 -2.64
N CYS A 55 -7.18 4.14 -3.55
CA CYS A 55 -7.92 5.09 -4.39
C CYS A 55 -7.55 4.81 -5.84
N THR A 56 -8.51 4.31 -6.62
CA THR A 56 -8.28 3.89 -8.00
C THR A 56 -9.57 3.91 -8.80
N LYS A 57 -9.45 4.22 -10.10
CA LYS A 57 -10.54 4.02 -11.07
C LYS A 57 -10.44 2.68 -11.81
N ASN A 58 -9.34 1.94 -11.61
CA ASN A 58 -9.09 0.66 -12.26
C ASN A 58 -8.55 -0.38 -11.25
N PRO A 59 -9.42 -0.97 -10.42
CA PRO A 59 -9.00 -1.95 -9.41
C PRO A 59 -8.66 -3.33 -10.00
N GLU A 60 -9.12 -3.63 -11.23
CA GLU A 60 -9.04 -4.95 -11.86
C GLU A 60 -7.65 -5.63 -11.77
N PRO A 61 -6.51 -4.94 -11.99
CA PRO A 61 -5.20 -5.58 -11.96
C PRO A 61 -4.81 -6.13 -10.57
N MET A 62 -5.42 -5.61 -9.50
CA MET A 62 -5.14 -6.03 -8.12
C MET A 62 -6.14 -7.08 -7.61
N MET A 63 -7.36 -7.15 -8.17
CA MET A 63 -8.47 -7.96 -7.66
C MET A 63 -8.18 -9.46 -7.57
N LYS A 64 -7.36 -10.01 -8.47
CA LYS A 64 -7.08 -11.46 -8.54
C LYS A 64 -6.22 -11.99 -7.40
N ARG A 65 -5.57 -11.12 -6.62
CA ARG A 65 -4.57 -11.46 -5.60
C ARG A 65 -4.91 -10.86 -4.22
N LEU A 66 -6.18 -10.55 -3.97
CA LEU A 66 -6.63 -9.92 -2.72
C LEU A 66 -6.41 -10.81 -1.49
N ASP A 67 -6.29 -12.11 -1.68
CA ASP A 67 -5.94 -13.08 -0.65
C ASP A 67 -4.57 -12.81 -0.01
N GLU A 68 -3.62 -12.23 -0.76
CA GLU A 68 -2.30 -11.87 -0.24
C GLU A 68 -2.35 -10.74 0.81
N ILE A 69 -3.42 -9.95 0.82
CA ILE A 69 -3.64 -8.85 1.76
C ILE A 69 -4.90 -9.04 2.61
N GLN A 70 -5.46 -10.25 2.67
CA GLN A 70 -6.71 -10.54 3.39
C GLN A 70 -6.61 -10.28 4.90
N HIS A 71 -5.40 -10.30 5.46
CA HIS A 71 -5.15 -10.04 6.88
C HIS A 71 -5.24 -8.55 7.24
N PHE A 72 -5.26 -7.65 6.25
CA PHE A 72 -5.45 -6.23 6.47
C PHE A 72 -6.90 -5.85 6.23
N LYS A 73 -7.43 -4.92 7.02
CA LYS A 73 -8.68 -4.23 6.67
C LYS A 73 -8.41 -3.37 5.43
N GLN A 74 -9.42 -3.25 4.57
CA GLN A 74 -9.28 -2.55 3.29
C GLN A 74 -10.44 -1.57 3.11
N PHE A 75 -10.12 -0.38 2.61
CA PHE A 75 -11.09 0.59 2.12
C PHE A 75 -10.74 0.96 0.68
N TRP A 76 -11.75 0.94 -0.18
CA TRP A 76 -11.62 1.20 -1.62
C TRP A 76 -12.44 2.44 -1.99
N GLY A 77 -11.75 3.50 -2.39
CA GLY A 77 -12.33 4.74 -2.90
C GLY A 77 -12.07 4.92 -4.40
N ILE A 78 -12.86 5.79 -5.03
CA ILE A 78 -12.79 6.16 -6.46
C ILE A 78 -12.31 7.61 -6.59
#